data_AF-A0A738Z8J1-F1
#
_entry.id   AF-A0A738Z8J1-F1
#
_cell.length_a   1.000
_cell.length_b   1.000
_cell.length_c   1.000
_cell.angle_alpha   90.00
_cell.angle_beta   90.00
_cell.angle_gamma   90.00
#
_symmetry.space_group_name_H-M   'P 1'
#
loop_
_entity.id
_entity.type
_entity.pdbx_description
1 polymer ?
#
loop_
_entity_poly.entity_id
_entity_poly.type
_entity_poly.pdbx_seq_one_letter_code
_entity_poly.pdbx_strand_id
1 'polypeptide(L)'
;PDAYRSVFSKKYGSLEIPSAGIHFTWDLIQRIKDKGGLISFITLHVASTEMLSNRKIQTKCVEEVTINEEYYEVPQATADIINTAKQNGGRIFAVGTTVTRCLESAYSREHNCLKASSGWTALYIHPGYQLKVVDCLLTNLHQPKTTHMVLTGQFAGVDLLMKAYASEHIQSCKFDMFGDCMLIIQDEGQG
;
A
#
# COMPACT_ATOMS: atom_id res chain seq x y z
N PRO A 1 -5.64 -24.93 -1.32
CA PRO A 1 -5.05 -24.07 -2.38
C PRO A 1 -5.87 -22.80 -2.62
N ASP A 2 -7.21 -22.91 -2.75
CA ASP A 2 -8.09 -21.74 -2.97
C ASP A 2 -8.34 -20.88 -1.72
N ALA A 3 -8.22 -21.44 -0.51
CA ALA A 3 -8.44 -20.73 0.76
C ALA A 3 -7.40 -19.62 1.07
N TYR A 4 -6.33 -19.53 0.28
CA TYR A 4 -5.27 -18.50 0.43
C TYR A 4 -5.35 -17.40 -0.62
N ARG A 5 -6.34 -17.45 -1.53
CA ARG A 5 -6.56 -16.37 -2.48
C ARG A 5 -7.43 -15.31 -1.82
N SER A 6 -6.89 -14.09 -1.71
CA SER A 6 -7.76 -12.94 -1.52
C SER A 6 -8.72 -12.85 -2.72
N VAL A 7 -9.85 -12.18 -2.52
CA VAL A 7 -10.82 -11.83 -3.57
C VAL A 7 -10.21 -11.05 -4.76
N PHE A 8 -8.92 -10.71 -4.68
CA PHE A 8 -8.17 -9.92 -5.64
C PHE A 8 -7.15 -10.71 -6.48
N SER A 9 -6.93 -12.01 -6.23
CA SER A 9 -5.99 -12.82 -7.02
C SER A 9 -6.59 -13.24 -8.38
N LYS A 10 -6.23 -12.55 -9.48
CA LYS A 10 -6.73 -12.86 -10.84
C LYS A 10 -5.70 -13.42 -11.83
N LYS A 11 -4.38 -13.24 -11.60
CA LYS A 11 -3.32 -13.77 -12.48
C LYS A 11 -2.39 -14.73 -11.70
N TYR A 12 -2.02 -15.84 -12.34
CA TYR A 12 -0.97 -16.74 -11.84
C TYR A 12 0.39 -16.04 -11.89
N GLY A 13 1.19 -16.14 -10.83
CA GLY A 13 2.59 -15.67 -10.84
C GLY A 13 3.00 -14.66 -9.77
N SER A 14 2.10 -14.25 -8.87
CA SER A 14 2.49 -13.53 -7.64
C SER A 14 2.41 -14.48 -6.45
N LEU A 15 3.53 -14.67 -5.77
CA LEU A 15 3.62 -15.55 -4.60
C LEU A 15 3.14 -14.84 -3.31
N GLU A 16 3.02 -13.51 -3.34
CA GLU A 16 2.50 -12.76 -2.20
C GLU A 16 0.97 -12.66 -2.26
N ILE A 17 0.32 -13.12 -1.21
CA ILE A 17 -1.09 -12.83 -0.97
C ILE A 17 -1.14 -11.36 -0.56
N PRO A 18 -1.89 -10.47 -1.25
CA PRO A 18 -2.00 -9.08 -0.84
C PRO A 18 -2.68 -9.05 0.53
N SER A 19 -1.88 -8.96 1.59
CA SER A 19 -2.29 -9.31 2.96
C SER A 19 -3.34 -8.35 3.50
N ALA A 20 -3.18 -7.06 3.23
CA ALA A 20 -4.20 -6.05 3.53
C ALA A 20 -5.52 -6.32 2.78
N GLY A 21 -5.44 -6.97 1.62
CA GLY A 21 -6.61 -7.36 0.82
C GLY A 21 -7.35 -8.58 1.36
N ILE A 22 -6.77 -9.36 2.27
CA ILE A 22 -7.45 -10.52 2.91
C ILE A 22 -8.64 -10.07 3.76
N HIS A 23 -8.60 -8.83 4.27
CA HIS A 23 -9.67 -8.23 5.06
C HIS A 23 -10.93 -7.90 4.26
N PHE A 24 -10.89 -8.01 2.92
CA PHE A 24 -12.03 -7.74 2.07
C PHE A 24 -12.85 -8.99 1.76
N THR A 25 -14.11 -8.94 2.15
CA THR A 25 -15.13 -9.88 1.70
C THR A 25 -15.86 -9.33 0.47
N TRP A 26 -16.50 -10.21 -0.29
CA TRP A 26 -17.37 -9.80 -1.40
C TRP A 26 -18.52 -8.89 -0.94
N ASP A 27 -19.07 -9.14 0.26
CA ASP A 27 -20.06 -8.27 0.90
C ASP A 27 -19.51 -6.87 1.15
N LEU A 28 -18.32 -6.74 1.74
CA LEU A 28 -17.68 -5.44 1.96
C LEU A 28 -17.44 -4.71 0.65
N ILE A 29 -16.93 -5.41 -0.36
CA ILE A 29 -16.73 -4.88 -1.71
C ILE A 29 -18.04 -4.35 -2.30
N GLN A 30 -19.13 -5.10 -2.17
CA GLN A 30 -20.42 -4.69 -2.68
C GLN A 30 -20.93 -3.44 -1.95
N ARG A 31 -20.85 -3.40 -0.62
CA ARG A 31 -21.22 -2.21 0.17
C ARG A 31 -20.42 -0.96 -0.18
N ILE A 32 -19.14 -1.11 -0.56
CA ILE A 32 -18.32 0.01 -1.04
C ILE A 32 -18.88 0.52 -2.37
N LYS A 33 -19.18 -0.38 -3.31
CA LYS A 33 -19.76 -0.03 -4.62
C LYS A 33 -21.14 0.61 -4.50
N ASP A 34 -21.99 0.09 -3.62
CA ASP A 34 -23.34 0.61 -3.38
C ASP A 34 -23.30 2.05 -2.82
N LYS A 35 -22.22 2.41 -2.13
CA LYS A 35 -21.94 3.78 -1.65
C LYS A 35 -21.26 4.67 -2.71
N GLY A 36 -21.13 4.21 -3.95
CA GLY A 36 -20.47 4.93 -5.04
C GLY A 36 -18.95 4.80 -5.09
N GLY A 37 -18.36 3.93 -4.25
CA GLY A 37 -16.92 3.67 -4.28
C GLY A 37 -16.51 2.86 -5.50
N LEU A 38 -15.43 3.29 -6.16
CA LEU A 38 -14.83 2.55 -7.28
C LEU A 38 -13.76 1.59 -6.77
N ILE A 39 -13.63 0.44 -7.42
CA ILE A 39 -12.61 -0.56 -7.12
C ILE A 39 -11.85 -0.88 -8.40
N SER A 40 -10.54 -0.65 -8.36
CA SER A 40 -9.60 -0.91 -9.44
C SER A 40 -8.47 -1.82 -8.96
N PHE A 41 -7.83 -2.50 -9.90
CA PHE A 41 -6.79 -3.49 -9.61
C PHE A 41 -5.50 -3.14 -10.34
N ILE A 42 -4.38 -3.45 -9.69
CA ILE A 42 -3.05 -3.45 -10.27
C ILE A 42 -2.48 -4.88 -10.19
N THR A 43 -1.47 -5.18 -10.99
CA THR A 43 -0.70 -6.43 -10.84
C THR A 43 0.63 -6.11 -10.18
N LEU A 44 1.04 -6.95 -9.23
CA LEU A 44 2.39 -6.93 -8.68
C LEU A 44 2.93 -8.36 -8.60
N HIS A 45 4.14 -8.56 -9.12
CA HIS A 45 4.89 -9.80 -9.03
C HIS A 45 5.99 -9.60 -7.99
N VAL A 46 5.70 -10.03 -6.76
CA VAL A 46 6.68 -10.03 -5.67
C VAL A 46 7.61 -11.23 -5.84
N ALA A 47 8.91 -10.98 -5.93
CA ALA A 47 9.91 -12.04 -5.97
C ALA A 47 9.89 -12.82 -4.64
N SER A 48 9.92 -14.15 -4.72
CA SER A 48 9.96 -15.07 -3.55
C SER A 48 11.06 -14.77 -2.52
N THR A 49 12.07 -13.99 -2.89
CA THR A 49 13.22 -13.61 -2.05
C THR A 49 12.85 -12.66 -0.92
N GLU A 50 11.91 -11.72 -1.07
CA GLU A 50 11.49 -10.83 0.04
C GLU A 50 10.67 -11.55 1.12
N MET A 51 10.07 -12.69 0.78
CA MET A 51 9.36 -13.52 1.77
C MET A 51 10.33 -14.29 2.67
N LEU A 52 11.52 -14.61 2.15
CA LEU A 52 12.52 -15.47 2.82
C LEU A 52 13.71 -14.68 3.39
N SER A 53 13.97 -13.48 2.89
CA SER A 53 15.05 -12.59 3.31
C SER A 53 14.53 -11.54 4.29
N ASN A 54 14.73 -11.78 5.58
CA ASN A 54 14.76 -10.80 6.68
C ASN A 54 14.19 -9.40 6.35
N ARG A 55 12.87 -9.20 6.56
CA ARG A 55 12.17 -7.90 6.44
C ARG A 55 12.67 -6.81 7.41
N LYS A 56 13.74 -7.08 8.17
CA LYS A 56 14.31 -6.18 9.18
C LYS A 56 15.41 -5.33 8.56
N ILE A 57 15.27 -4.03 8.74
CA ILE A 57 16.29 -3.03 8.43
C ILE A 57 17.50 -3.30 9.33
N GLN A 58 18.64 -3.55 8.69
CA GLN A 58 19.93 -3.79 9.36
C GLN A 58 20.84 -2.56 9.37
N THR A 59 20.53 -1.55 8.54
CA THR A 59 21.26 -0.29 8.47
C THR A 59 20.97 0.58 9.70
N LYS A 60 21.88 1.52 9.99
CA LYS A 60 21.68 2.48 11.09
C LYS A 60 20.74 3.61 10.69
N CYS A 61 20.85 4.06 9.44
CA CYS A 61 20.02 5.12 8.87
C CYS A 61 18.93 4.47 8.00
N VAL A 62 17.70 4.99 8.07
CA VAL A 62 16.59 4.45 7.28
C VAL A 62 16.76 4.77 5.80
N GLU A 63 17.43 5.87 5.47
CA GLU A 63 17.72 6.36 4.13
C GLU A 63 18.70 5.48 3.35
N GLU A 64 19.49 4.68 4.07
CA GLU A 64 20.50 3.76 3.50
C GLU A 64 19.90 2.41 3.07
N VAL A 65 18.60 2.18 3.31
CA VAL A 65 17.95 0.91 2.99
C VAL A 65 17.83 0.76 1.48
N THR A 66 18.32 -0.38 0.98
CA THR A 66 18.09 -0.81 -0.41
C THR A 66 16.92 -1.79 -0.44
N ILE A 67 15.99 -1.60 -1.37
CA ILE A 67 14.87 -2.50 -1.61
C ILE A 67 15.10 -3.25 -2.92
N ASN A 68 14.65 -4.49 -2.99
CA ASN A 68 14.72 -5.27 -4.22
C ASN A 68 13.72 -4.72 -5.25
N GLU A 69 14.06 -4.89 -6.51
CA GLU A 69 13.13 -4.54 -7.59
C GLU A 69 11.95 -5.52 -7.62
N GLU A 70 10.75 -4.97 -7.73
CA GLU A 70 9.52 -5.73 -7.91
C GLU A 70 8.88 -5.33 -9.25
N TYR A 71 8.36 -6.31 -9.99
CA TYR A 71 7.65 -6.01 -11.22
C TYR A 71 6.21 -5.62 -10.92
N TYR A 72 5.73 -4.55 -11.55
CA TYR A 72 4.37 -4.06 -11.42
C TYR A 72 3.71 -3.81 -12.78
N GLU A 73 2.38 -3.77 -12.79
CA GLU A 73 1.54 -3.40 -13.93
C GLU A 73 0.36 -2.56 -13.42
N VAL A 74 0.25 -1.32 -13.91
CA VAL A 74 -0.92 -0.45 -13.75
C VAL A 74 -1.67 -0.40 -15.08
N PRO A 75 -2.82 -1.07 -15.20
CA PRO A 75 -3.63 -1.03 -16.43
C PRO A 75 -4.15 0.37 -16.73
N GLN A 76 -4.40 0.67 -18.01
CA GLN A 76 -4.97 1.95 -18.45
C GLN A 76 -6.28 2.28 -17.73
N ALA A 77 -7.19 1.32 -17.63
CA ALA A 77 -8.46 1.50 -16.91
C ALA A 77 -8.26 1.93 -15.43
N THR A 78 -7.22 1.41 -14.76
CA THR A 78 -6.90 1.79 -13.37
C THR A 78 -6.34 3.21 -13.32
N ALA A 79 -5.44 3.56 -14.24
CA ALA A 79 -4.90 4.91 -14.34
C ALA A 79 -6.00 5.95 -14.61
N ASP A 80 -6.91 5.66 -15.54
CA ASP A 80 -8.03 6.55 -15.89
C ASP A 80 -8.95 6.77 -14.69
N ILE A 81 -9.36 5.69 -14.00
CA ILE A 81 -10.22 5.77 -12.82
C ILE A 81 -9.58 6.64 -11.73
N ILE A 82 -8.29 6.42 -11.44
CA ILE A 82 -7.58 7.19 -10.41
C ILE A 82 -7.45 8.65 -10.82
N ASN A 83 -7.05 8.93 -12.07
CA ASN A 83 -6.90 10.30 -12.55
C ASN A 83 -8.25 11.05 -12.53
N THR A 84 -9.33 10.43 -13.00
CA THR A 84 -10.69 11.01 -12.93
C THR A 84 -11.13 11.23 -11.48
N ALA A 85 -10.87 10.28 -10.58
CA ALA A 85 -11.18 10.44 -9.17
C ALA A 85 -10.45 11.66 -8.57
N LYS A 86 -9.13 11.80 -8.80
CA LYS A 86 -8.37 12.96 -8.31
C LYS A 86 -8.85 14.27 -8.93
N GLN A 87 -9.16 14.30 -10.23
CA GLN A 87 -9.71 15.48 -10.91
C GLN A 87 -11.04 15.93 -10.31
N ASN A 88 -11.85 14.98 -9.82
CA ASN A 88 -13.15 15.25 -9.19
C ASN A 88 -13.05 15.51 -7.67
N GLY A 89 -11.84 15.65 -7.11
CA GLY A 89 -11.64 15.81 -5.66
C GLY A 89 -11.92 14.54 -4.84
N GLY A 90 -11.93 13.38 -5.49
CA GLY A 90 -12.05 12.08 -4.85
C GLY A 90 -10.74 11.63 -4.20
N ARG A 91 -10.85 10.80 -3.17
CA ARG A 91 -9.71 10.22 -2.44
C ARG A 91 -9.34 8.84 -2.95
N ILE A 92 -8.03 8.58 -3.05
CA ILE A 92 -7.46 7.30 -3.48
C ILE A 92 -7.05 6.48 -2.27
N PHE A 93 -7.74 5.36 -2.05
CA PHE A 93 -7.45 4.41 -0.99
C PHE A 93 -6.55 3.28 -1.53
N ALA A 94 -5.30 3.24 -1.11
CA ALA A 94 -4.42 2.11 -1.38
C ALA A 94 -4.64 1.01 -0.35
N VAL A 95 -4.84 -0.22 -0.83
CA VAL A 95 -4.95 -1.43 0.01
C VAL A 95 -3.61 -2.15 -0.01
N GLY A 96 -2.74 -1.79 0.92
CA GLY A 96 -1.40 -2.35 1.11
C GLY A 96 -0.29 -1.41 0.67
N THR A 97 0.84 -1.49 1.38
CA THR A 97 2.04 -0.69 1.13
C THR A 97 2.63 -0.92 -0.26
N THR A 98 2.49 -2.13 -0.80
CA THR A 98 3.01 -2.49 -2.11
C THR A 98 2.17 -1.90 -3.24
N VAL A 99 0.86 -1.75 -3.02
CA VAL A 99 0.00 -0.95 -3.91
C VAL A 99 0.43 0.51 -3.89
N THR A 100 0.72 1.07 -2.72
CA THR A 100 1.25 2.44 -2.60
C THR A 100 2.53 2.61 -3.41
N ARG A 101 3.53 1.73 -3.23
CA ARG A 101 4.79 1.79 -3.99
C ARG A 101 4.56 1.71 -5.50
N CYS A 102 3.70 0.80 -5.95
CA CYS A 102 3.38 0.66 -7.37
C CYS A 102 2.75 1.94 -7.96
N LEU A 103 1.73 2.49 -7.31
CA LEU A 103 1.05 3.70 -7.78
C LEU A 103 1.98 4.91 -7.80
N GLU A 104 2.79 5.09 -6.75
CA GLU A 104 3.77 6.18 -6.69
C GLU A 104 4.91 5.99 -7.71
N SER A 105 5.25 4.75 -8.08
CA SER A 105 6.22 4.46 -9.14
C SER A 105 5.68 4.77 -10.54
N ALA A 106 4.38 4.57 -10.75
CA ALA A 106 3.69 4.86 -12.01
C ALA A 106 3.28 6.35 -12.15
N TYR A 107 3.50 7.17 -11.12
CA TYR A 107 3.19 8.59 -11.16
C TYR A 107 4.19 9.37 -12.02
N SER A 108 3.67 10.11 -12.98
CA SER A 108 4.49 10.93 -13.88
C SER A 108 4.52 12.37 -13.41
N ARG A 109 5.64 12.80 -12.79
CA ARG A 109 5.82 14.18 -12.34
C ARG A 109 5.72 15.23 -13.46
N GLU A 110 6.22 14.90 -14.65
CA GLU A 110 6.16 15.78 -15.83
C GLU A 110 4.72 16.12 -16.25
N HIS A 111 3.83 15.13 -16.18
CA HIS A 111 2.44 15.25 -16.65
C HIS A 111 1.44 15.41 -15.50
N ASN A 112 1.93 15.42 -14.25
CA ASN A 112 1.14 15.52 -13.03
C ASN A 112 -0.05 14.54 -12.98
N CYS A 113 0.17 13.30 -13.41
CA CYS A 113 -0.87 12.27 -13.47
C CYS A 113 -0.29 10.85 -13.31
N LEU A 114 -1.15 9.90 -12.94
CA LEU A 114 -0.81 8.48 -12.97
C LEU A 114 -0.80 7.98 -14.41
N LYS A 115 0.29 7.32 -14.84
CA LYS A 115 0.36 6.70 -16.17
C LYS A 115 0.08 5.21 -16.08
N ALA A 116 -0.58 4.68 -17.11
CA ALA A 116 -0.60 3.25 -17.34
C ALA A 116 0.83 2.80 -17.69
N SER A 117 1.37 1.88 -16.92
CA SER A 117 2.74 1.42 -17.11
C SER A 117 2.95 0.05 -16.51
N SER A 118 3.99 -0.63 -17.00
CA SER A 118 4.52 -1.82 -16.36
C SER A 118 6.03 -1.73 -16.33
N GLY A 119 6.65 -2.31 -15.31
CA GLY A 119 8.10 -2.30 -15.19
C GLY A 119 8.56 -2.75 -13.82
N TRP A 120 9.83 -2.56 -13.55
CA TRP A 120 10.45 -2.86 -12.27
C TRP A 120 10.50 -1.60 -11.41
N THR A 121 10.25 -1.73 -10.12
CA THR A 121 10.39 -0.65 -9.16
C THR A 121 11.14 -1.09 -7.92
N ALA A 122 12.18 -0.33 -7.57
CA ALA A 122 12.83 -0.36 -6.26
C ALA A 122 12.46 0.88 -5.44
N LEU A 123 11.31 1.52 -5.72
CA LEU A 123 10.89 2.73 -5.02
C LEU A 123 10.81 2.47 -3.51
N TYR A 124 11.63 3.20 -2.76
CA TYR A 124 11.63 3.20 -1.32
C TYR A 124 10.99 4.48 -0.79
N ILE A 125 9.87 4.33 -0.09
CA ILE A 125 9.12 5.43 0.52
C ILE A 125 9.55 5.52 1.98
N HIS A 126 10.20 6.62 2.33
CA HIS A 126 10.81 6.88 3.64
C HIS A 126 10.60 8.36 4.04
N PRO A 127 10.96 8.75 5.28
CA PRO A 127 10.91 10.14 5.75
C PRO A 127 11.36 11.16 4.71
N GLY A 128 10.45 12.07 4.32
CA GLY A 128 10.69 13.12 3.32
C GLY A 128 10.12 12.84 1.92
N TYR A 129 9.65 11.63 1.63
CA TYR A 129 9.01 11.31 0.34
C TYR A 129 7.61 11.91 0.21
N GLN A 130 7.39 12.79 -0.76
CA GLN A 130 6.05 13.34 -1.02
C GLN A 130 5.20 12.39 -1.87
N LEU A 131 4.20 11.75 -1.26
CA LEU A 131 3.17 10.99 -1.97
C LEU A 131 2.37 11.92 -2.89
N LYS A 132 2.03 11.43 -4.09
CA LYS A 132 1.29 12.18 -5.10
C LYS A 132 -0.01 11.52 -5.54
N VAL A 133 -0.13 10.21 -5.34
CA VAL A 133 -1.28 9.43 -5.81
C VAL A 133 -2.18 9.03 -4.66
N VAL A 134 -1.61 8.45 -3.60
CA VAL A 134 -2.38 7.82 -2.52
C VAL A 134 -2.72 8.82 -1.42
N ASP A 135 -4.02 8.92 -1.11
CA ASP A 135 -4.54 9.85 -0.08
C ASP A 135 -4.92 9.11 1.22
N CYS A 136 -5.23 7.82 1.13
CA CYS A 136 -5.54 6.97 2.28
C CYS A 136 -4.85 5.60 2.15
N LEU A 137 -4.35 5.04 3.25
CA LEU A 137 -3.66 3.75 3.27
C LEU A 137 -4.35 2.78 4.22
N LEU A 138 -4.83 1.66 3.70
CA LEU A 138 -5.20 0.49 4.50
C LEU A 138 -4.05 -0.51 4.47
N THR A 139 -3.51 -0.89 5.62
CA THR A 139 -2.39 -1.84 5.69
C THR A 139 -2.42 -2.66 6.98
N ASN A 140 -1.74 -3.81 7.01
CA ASN A 140 -1.57 -4.57 8.25
C ASN A 140 -0.73 -3.78 9.28
N LEU A 141 -0.80 -4.17 10.54
CA LEU A 141 0.16 -3.69 11.55
C LEU A 141 1.52 -4.35 11.31
N HIS A 142 2.57 -3.55 11.17
CA HIS A 142 3.90 -4.01 10.77
C HIS A 142 4.84 -4.11 11.97
N GLN A 143 5.71 -5.11 12.00
CA GLN A 143 6.72 -5.20 13.05
C GLN A 143 7.69 -4.02 13.03
N PRO A 144 8.27 -3.67 14.20
CA PRO A 144 9.35 -2.70 14.30
C PRO A 144 10.52 -2.99 13.36
N LYS A 145 11.12 -1.92 12.84
CA LYS A 145 12.30 -1.96 11.97
C LYS A 145 12.06 -2.67 10.63
N THR A 146 10.86 -2.54 10.05
CA THR A 146 10.56 -3.06 8.71
C THR A 146 10.38 -1.93 7.71
N THR A 147 10.65 -2.18 6.42
CA THR A 147 10.42 -1.21 5.33
C THR A 147 8.95 -0.81 5.21
N HIS A 148 8.03 -1.75 5.47
CA HIS A 148 6.59 -1.46 5.54
C HIS A 148 6.23 -0.50 6.67
N MET A 149 6.84 -0.65 7.85
CA MET A 149 6.65 0.30 8.95
C MET A 149 7.23 1.68 8.60
N VAL A 150 8.37 1.74 7.90
CA VAL A 150 8.95 3.01 7.44
C VAL A 150 8.00 3.71 6.45
N LEU A 151 7.47 3.01 5.45
CA LEU A 151 6.49 3.57 4.51
C LEU A 151 5.25 4.07 5.26
N THR A 152 4.76 3.27 6.20
CA THR A 152 3.60 3.64 7.02
C THR A 152 3.89 4.88 7.85
N GLY A 153 5.07 4.99 8.44
CA GLY A 153 5.50 6.15 9.21
C GLY A 153 5.62 7.40 8.35
N GLN A 154 6.12 7.26 7.11
CA GLN A 154 6.11 8.36 6.15
C GLN A 154 4.68 8.79 5.77
N PHE A 155 3.75 7.84 5.66
CA PHE A 155 2.37 8.13 5.29
C PHE A 155 1.56 8.79 6.42
N ALA A 156 1.69 8.28 7.65
CA ALA A 156 0.94 8.72 8.83
C ALA A 156 1.59 9.88 9.59
N GLY A 157 2.89 10.10 9.39
CA GLY A 157 3.73 10.85 10.32
C GLY A 157 4.25 9.95 11.44
N VAL A 158 5.57 10.01 11.68
CA VAL A 158 6.27 9.12 12.61
C VAL A 158 5.71 9.23 14.02
N ASP A 159 5.53 10.44 14.54
CA ASP A 159 5.06 10.67 15.91
C ASP A 159 3.65 10.11 16.14
N LEU A 160 2.76 10.31 15.17
CA LEU A 160 1.38 9.79 15.24
C LEU A 160 1.37 8.27 15.20
N LEU A 161 2.15 7.66 14.31
CA LEU A 161 2.25 6.22 14.21
C LEU A 161 2.82 5.60 15.50
N MET A 162 3.88 6.19 16.04
CA MET A 162 4.50 5.70 17.28
C MET A 162 3.56 5.84 18.48
N LYS A 163 2.80 6.94 18.56
CA LYS A 163 1.76 7.13 19.59
C LYS A 163 0.66 6.06 19.47
N ALA A 164 0.22 5.75 18.25
CA ALA A 164 -0.75 4.68 18.02
C ALA A 164 -0.20 3.32 18.47
N TYR A 165 1.04 2.99 18.08
CA TYR A 165 1.70 1.72 18.43
C TYR A 165 1.99 1.58 19.93
N ALA A 166 2.12 2.69 20.65
CA ALA A 166 2.25 2.69 22.10
C ALA A 166 0.92 2.51 22.85
N SER A 167 -0.23 2.59 22.16
CA SER A 167 -1.55 2.46 22.80
C SER A 167 -1.89 1.01 23.14
N GLU A 168 -2.62 0.81 24.24
CA GLU A 168 -3.10 -0.51 24.67
C GLU A 168 -3.97 -1.20 23.61
N HIS A 169 -4.71 -0.41 22.83
CA HIS A 169 -5.54 -0.92 21.73
C HIS A 169 -4.68 -1.61 20.67
N ILE A 170 -3.66 -0.93 20.14
CA ILE A 170 -2.76 -1.52 19.13
C ILE A 170 -1.90 -2.63 19.71
N GLN A 171 -1.49 -2.53 20.98
CA GLN A 171 -0.71 -3.61 21.63
C GLN A 171 -1.52 -4.91 21.79
N SER A 172 -2.85 -4.83 21.85
CA SER A 172 -3.73 -6.01 21.87
C SER A 172 -3.99 -6.63 20.49
N CYS A 173 -3.67 -5.91 19.42
CA CYS A 173 -3.87 -6.37 18.05
C CYS A 173 -2.84 -7.44 17.64
N LYS A 174 -3.22 -8.25 16.66
CA LYS A 174 -2.33 -9.19 15.98
C LYS A 174 -1.60 -8.45 14.86
N PHE A 175 -0.30 -8.71 14.71
CA PHE A 175 0.55 -8.06 13.72
C PHE A 175 0.77 -8.95 12.48
N ASP A 176 1.36 -8.36 11.44
CA ASP A 176 1.80 -8.97 10.19
C ASP A 176 0.67 -9.51 9.30
N MET A 177 1.04 -10.35 8.33
CA MET A 177 0.22 -10.81 7.19
C MET A 177 -1.18 -11.31 7.59
N PHE A 178 -1.30 -12.02 8.70
CA PHE A 178 -2.56 -12.62 9.20
C PHE A 178 -3.13 -11.88 10.42
N GLY A 179 -2.54 -10.75 10.79
CA GLY A 179 -3.00 -9.91 11.88
C GLY A 179 -4.06 -8.91 11.47
N ASP A 180 -4.34 -7.97 12.36
CA ASP A 180 -5.26 -6.86 12.16
C ASP A 180 -4.73 -5.85 11.13
N CYS A 181 -5.61 -4.97 10.68
CA CYS A 181 -5.28 -3.86 9.79
C CYS A 181 -5.58 -2.50 10.42
N MET A 182 -4.86 -1.49 9.95
CA MET A 182 -5.12 -0.08 10.23
C MET A 182 -5.46 0.67 8.95
N LEU A 183 -6.38 1.63 9.07
CA LEU A 183 -6.69 2.61 8.04
C LEU A 183 -6.13 3.96 8.45
N ILE A 184 -5.26 4.52 7.62
CA ILE A 184 -4.68 5.85 7.80
C ILE A 184 -5.33 6.77 6.78
N ILE A 185 -5.98 7.81 7.29
CA ILE A 185 -6.62 8.86 6.51
C ILE A 185 -5.82 10.14 6.72
N GLN A 186 -5.34 10.74 5.64
CA GLN A 186 -4.83 12.10 5.71
C GLN A 186 -6.04 13.03 5.77
N ASP A 187 -6.09 13.86 6.81
CA ASP A 187 -7.13 14.89 6.92
C ASP A 187 -6.68 16.08 6.05
N GLU A 188 -7.52 16.55 5.12
CA GLU A 188 -7.28 17.81 4.40
C GLU A 188 -7.64 19.02 5.30
N GLY A 189 -7.34 18.92 6.59
CA GLY A 189 -7.61 19.93 7.61
C GLY A 189 -6.39 20.83 7.78
N GLN A 190 -6.53 22.06 7.28
CA GLN A 190 -5.68 23.24 7.47
C GLN A 190 -4.60 23.12 8.57
N GLY A 191 -3.34 23.21 8.15
CA GLY A 191 -2.18 23.64 8.92
C GLY A 191 -1.30 24.50 8.05
#